data_AF-A0A520I038-F1
#
_entry.id   AF-A0A520I038-F1
#
_cell.length_a   1.000
_cell.length_b   1.000
_cell.length_c   1.000
_cell.angle_alpha   90.00
_cell.angle_beta   90.00
_cell.angle_gamma   90.00
#
_symmetry.space_group_name_H-M   'P 1'
#
loop_
_entity.id
_entity.type
_entity.pdbx_description
1 polymer ?
#
loop_
_entity_poly.entity_id
_entity_poly.type
_entity_poly.pdbx_seq_one_letter_code
_entity_poly.pdbx_strand_id
1 'polypeptide(L)'
;MAAPSLHPRVVGREGQMIVAIDDFAPDPDALREAAAAAEFGPAGEHYPGIRAPLPPDYLAETMPVLRRALAGIFGRYGEPETIAASFSIVTTPPERLSIAQRTPHCDAFAANRFALIHYLTPDDQGGTGFYRHRATGYETVGDARVPAYSAALRAEEAPPMRYVGKDDERFERIAIAEHRYNRAYLYPSFLLHSGAIGE
;
A
#
# COMPACT_ATOMS: atom_id res chain seq x y z
N MET A 1 -19.69 17.64 -2.18
CA MET A 1 -18.86 16.60 -1.55
C MET A 1 -18.36 17.05 -0.20
N ALA A 2 -18.09 16.11 0.70
CA ALA A 2 -17.36 16.38 1.94
C ALA A 2 -15.90 16.77 1.61
N ALA A 3 -15.30 17.61 2.44
CA ALA A 3 -13.90 17.96 2.29
C ALA A 3 -13.03 16.82 2.84
N PRO A 4 -11.88 16.47 2.21
CA PRO A 4 -11.06 15.38 2.70
C PRO A 4 -10.57 15.60 4.14
N SER A 5 -10.65 14.57 4.99
CA SER A 5 -10.16 14.60 6.38
C SER A 5 -8.95 13.70 6.58
N LEU A 6 -7.95 14.19 7.32
CA LEU A 6 -6.69 13.50 7.58
C LEU A 6 -6.70 12.87 8.97
N HIS A 7 -6.39 11.58 9.04
CA HIS A 7 -6.33 10.81 10.29
C HIS A 7 -4.94 10.16 10.42
N PRO A 8 -3.94 10.91 10.91
CA PRO A 8 -2.61 10.36 11.17
C PRO A 8 -2.64 9.37 12.33
N ARG A 9 -1.84 8.32 12.24
CA ARG A 9 -1.57 7.42 13.36
C ARG A 9 -0.17 6.83 13.27
N VAL A 10 0.38 6.54 14.44
CA VAL A 10 1.64 5.84 14.60
C VAL A 10 1.40 4.33 14.59
N VAL A 11 2.23 3.58 13.87
CA VAL A 11 2.19 2.12 13.80
C VAL A 11 3.52 1.51 14.21
N GLY A 12 3.43 0.34 14.84
CA GLY A 12 4.60 -0.44 15.19
C GLY A 12 5.45 0.13 16.33
N ARG A 13 6.55 -0.57 16.61
CA ARG A 13 7.55 -0.20 17.60
C ARG A 13 8.56 0.82 17.07
N GLU A 14 8.78 0.86 15.74
CA GLU A 14 9.62 1.84 15.07
C GLU A 14 8.90 3.18 14.86
N GLY A 15 7.65 3.30 15.33
CA GLY A 15 6.92 4.56 15.41
C GLY A 15 6.64 5.20 14.05
N GLN A 16 6.39 4.39 13.01
CA GLN A 16 6.15 4.91 11.67
C GLN A 16 4.79 5.58 11.59
N MET A 17 4.74 6.74 10.93
CA MET A 17 3.49 7.46 10.70
C MET A 17 2.82 6.95 9.43
N ILE A 18 1.50 6.73 9.49
CA ILE A 18 0.65 6.53 8.32
C ILE A 18 -0.58 7.43 8.43
N VAL A 19 -1.17 7.80 7.29
CA VAL A 19 -2.30 8.74 7.26
C VAL A 19 -3.44 8.14 6.47
N ALA A 20 -4.58 7.93 7.11
CA ALA A 20 -5.83 7.71 6.40
C ALA A 20 -6.39 9.06 5.93
N ILE A 21 -6.90 9.10 4.71
CA ILE A 21 -7.51 10.26 4.09
C ILE A 21 -8.92 9.85 3.67
N ASP A 22 -9.92 10.27 4.43
CA ASP A 22 -11.33 10.03 4.09
C ASP A 22 -11.81 11.07 3.08
N ASP A 23 -12.81 10.69 2.28
CA ASP A 23 -13.38 11.51 1.21
C ASP A 23 -12.29 12.02 0.25
N PHE A 24 -11.38 11.12 -0.16
CA PHE A 24 -10.11 11.45 -0.79
C PHE A 24 -10.26 12.06 -2.19
N ALA A 25 -10.98 11.38 -3.08
CA ALA A 25 -11.28 11.89 -4.40
C ALA A 25 -12.59 12.69 -4.38
N PRO A 26 -12.69 13.78 -5.16
CA PRO A 26 -13.92 14.55 -5.28
C PRO A 26 -15.06 13.70 -5.85
N ASP A 27 -14.84 12.93 -6.92
CA ASP A 27 -15.88 12.09 -7.52
C ASP A 27 -15.42 10.63 -7.63
N PRO A 28 -15.52 9.86 -6.53
CA PRO A 28 -15.06 8.47 -6.53
C PRO A 28 -15.96 7.54 -7.36
N ASP A 29 -17.20 7.95 -7.69
CA ASP A 29 -18.08 7.17 -8.56
C ASP A 29 -17.67 7.34 -10.04
N ALA A 30 -17.35 8.56 -10.47
CA ALA A 30 -16.76 8.78 -11.80
C ALA A 30 -15.45 8.00 -12.00
N LEU A 31 -14.62 7.87 -10.96
CA LEU A 31 -13.41 7.03 -11.02
C LEU A 31 -13.74 5.54 -11.20
N ARG A 32 -14.83 5.05 -10.61
CA ARG A 32 -15.28 3.66 -10.80
C ARG A 32 -15.85 3.45 -12.19
N GLU A 33 -16.61 4.40 -12.73
CA GLU A 33 -17.10 4.36 -14.10
C GLU A 33 -15.93 4.34 -15.10
N ALA A 34 -14.93 5.21 -14.88
CA ALA A 34 -13.70 5.22 -15.67
C ALA A 34 -12.94 3.89 -15.58
N ALA A 35 -12.83 3.31 -14.37
CA ALA A 35 -12.23 1.99 -14.19
C ALA A 35 -13.03 0.91 -14.93
N ALA A 36 -14.37 0.91 -14.87
CA ALA A 36 -15.21 -0.07 -15.56
C ALA A 36 -15.09 0.01 -17.09
N ALA A 37 -14.76 1.18 -17.64
CA ALA A 37 -14.51 1.39 -19.06
C ALA A 37 -13.05 1.17 -19.48
N ALA A 38 -12.13 0.99 -18.53
CA ALA A 38 -10.70 0.88 -18.81
C ALA A 38 -10.29 -0.52 -19.27
N GLU A 39 -9.24 -0.58 -20.09
CA GLU A 39 -8.61 -1.85 -20.47
C GLU A 39 -7.58 -2.26 -19.41
N PHE A 40 -7.86 -3.35 -18.70
CA PHE A 40 -6.95 -3.91 -17.71
C PHE A 40 -5.98 -4.91 -18.34
N GLY A 41 -4.70 -4.73 -18.06
CA GLY A 41 -3.62 -5.63 -18.45
C GLY A 41 -2.85 -6.19 -17.26
N PRO A 42 -1.82 -7.01 -17.50
CA PRO A 42 -0.98 -7.57 -16.44
C PRO A 42 -0.32 -6.49 -15.58
N ALA A 43 -0.32 -6.67 -14.25
CA ALA A 43 0.19 -5.68 -13.30
C ALA A 43 1.72 -5.73 -13.03
N GLY A 44 2.43 -6.67 -13.65
CA GLY A 44 3.84 -6.97 -13.37
C GLY A 44 4.04 -7.93 -12.19
N GLU A 45 5.29 -8.21 -11.82
CA GLU A 45 5.64 -9.31 -10.90
C GLU A 45 5.17 -9.12 -9.45
N HIS A 46 5.05 -7.89 -8.98
CA HIS A 46 4.83 -7.59 -7.56
C HIS A 46 3.36 -7.51 -7.15
N TYR A 47 2.46 -7.18 -8.08
CA TYR A 47 1.03 -7.03 -7.77
C TYR A 47 0.25 -8.27 -8.22
N PRO A 48 -0.56 -8.90 -7.35
CA PRO A 48 -1.25 -10.17 -7.64
C PRO A 48 -2.54 -9.97 -8.45
N GLY A 49 -2.43 -9.36 -9.64
CA GLY A 49 -3.59 -9.16 -10.51
C GLY A 49 -3.33 -8.30 -11.73
N ILE A 50 -4.29 -7.42 -12.01
CA ILE A 50 -4.35 -6.61 -13.23
C ILE A 50 -4.37 -5.11 -12.92
N ARG A 51 -3.91 -4.30 -13.87
CA ARG A 51 -3.83 -2.85 -13.76
C ARG A 51 -4.33 -2.15 -15.01
N ALA A 52 -4.82 -0.93 -14.83
CA ALA A 52 -5.19 -0.02 -15.91
C ALA A 52 -4.70 1.41 -15.63
N PRO A 53 -4.49 2.25 -16.65
CA PRO A 53 -4.19 3.66 -16.48
C PRO A 53 -5.29 4.41 -15.70
N LEU A 54 -4.90 5.46 -14.98
CA LEU A 54 -5.83 6.36 -14.32
C LEU A 54 -6.34 7.43 -15.30
N PRO A 55 -7.50 8.05 -15.03
CA PRO A 55 -7.92 9.26 -15.73
C PRO A 55 -6.86 10.37 -15.58
N PRO A 56 -6.65 11.21 -16.60
CA PRO A 56 -5.58 12.22 -16.60
C PRO A 56 -5.70 13.21 -15.44
N ASP A 57 -6.93 13.52 -15.01
CA ASP A 57 -7.19 14.52 -13.98
C ASP A 57 -7.06 13.97 -12.55
N TYR A 58 -6.98 12.65 -12.36
CA TYR A 58 -6.94 12.03 -11.04
C TYR A 58 -5.85 12.61 -10.13
N LEU A 59 -4.64 12.75 -10.66
CA LEU A 59 -3.52 13.30 -9.89
C LEU A 59 -3.73 14.80 -9.62
N ALA A 60 -4.18 15.56 -10.61
CA ALA A 60 -4.44 17.00 -10.44
C ALA A 60 -5.49 17.26 -9.35
N GLU A 61 -6.54 16.45 -9.29
CA GLU A 61 -7.62 16.57 -8.32
C GLU A 61 -7.21 16.13 -6.90
N THR A 62 -6.38 15.10 -6.78
CA THR A 62 -5.99 14.52 -5.48
C THR A 62 -4.70 15.13 -4.91
N MET A 63 -3.87 15.76 -5.74
CA MET A 63 -2.58 16.32 -5.30
C MET A 63 -2.69 17.36 -4.18
N PRO A 64 -3.68 18.28 -4.16
CA PRO A 64 -3.79 19.28 -3.09
C PRO A 64 -3.89 18.66 -1.69
N VAL A 65 -4.67 17.59 -1.52
CA VAL A 65 -4.80 16.90 -0.23
C VAL A 65 -3.54 16.09 0.11
N LEU A 66 -2.90 15.47 -0.89
CA LEU A 66 -1.62 14.76 -0.70
C LEU A 66 -0.52 15.71 -0.23
N ARG A 67 -0.40 16.89 -0.83
CA ARG A 67 0.57 17.92 -0.40
C ARG A 67 0.32 18.37 1.03
N ARG A 68 -0.96 18.58 1.40
CA ARG A 68 -1.33 18.93 2.77
C ARG A 68 -0.92 17.83 3.76
N ALA A 69 -1.12 16.56 3.42
CA ALA A 69 -0.71 15.43 4.25
C ALA A 69 0.83 15.34 4.35
N LEU A 70 1.53 15.40 3.21
CA LEU A 70 3.00 15.35 3.15
C LEU A 70 3.65 16.47 3.98
N ALA A 71 3.19 17.71 3.82
CA ALA A 71 3.74 18.84 4.55
C ALA A 71 3.34 18.81 6.03
N GLY A 72 2.04 18.66 6.32
CA GLY A 72 1.49 18.81 7.67
C GLY A 72 1.80 17.64 8.62
N ILE A 73 2.01 16.43 8.09
CA ILE A 73 2.19 15.22 8.90
C ILE A 73 3.61 14.67 8.78
N PHE A 74 4.17 14.67 7.57
CA PHE A 74 5.49 14.10 7.31
C PHE A 74 6.61 15.15 7.23
N GLY A 75 6.29 16.45 7.31
CA GLY A 75 7.26 17.53 7.18
C GLY A 75 7.95 17.56 5.81
N ARG A 76 7.31 17.03 4.77
CA ARG A 76 7.82 16.97 3.40
C ARG A 76 7.21 18.10 2.58
N TYR A 77 8.03 19.12 2.34
CA TYR A 77 7.65 20.31 1.60
C TYR A 77 8.14 20.22 0.15
N GLY A 78 7.41 20.87 -0.77
CA GLY A 78 7.72 20.90 -2.20
C GLY A 78 6.62 20.29 -3.06
N GLU A 79 6.92 20.13 -4.36
CA GLU A 79 6.04 19.41 -5.29
C GLU A 79 6.41 17.93 -5.26
N PRO A 80 5.51 17.03 -4.83
CA PRO A 80 5.77 15.61 -4.91
C PRO A 80 5.73 15.13 -6.36
N GLU A 81 6.73 14.36 -6.75
CA GLU A 81 6.77 13.70 -8.06
C GLU A 81 5.98 12.38 -7.98
N THR A 82 5.06 12.17 -8.93
CA THR A 82 4.38 10.88 -9.06
C THR A 82 5.18 9.96 -9.98
N ILE A 83 5.63 8.83 -9.43
CA ILE A 83 6.48 7.88 -10.16
C ILE A 83 5.62 6.87 -10.93
N ALA A 84 4.57 6.36 -10.29
CA ALA A 84 3.60 5.46 -10.90
C ALA A 84 2.29 5.52 -10.13
N ALA A 85 1.17 5.47 -10.87
CA ALA A 85 -0.17 5.38 -10.32
C ALA A 85 -1.07 4.65 -11.33
N SER A 86 -1.92 3.73 -10.87
CA SER A 86 -2.76 2.90 -11.72
C SER A 86 -3.99 2.43 -10.96
N PHE A 87 -5.11 2.21 -11.65
CA PHE A 87 -6.14 1.31 -11.13
C PHE A 87 -5.54 -0.08 -10.99
N SER A 88 -5.89 -0.79 -9.92
CA SER A 88 -5.38 -2.12 -9.63
C SER A 88 -6.49 -3.02 -9.08
N ILE A 89 -6.60 -4.25 -9.59
CA ILE A 89 -7.57 -5.25 -9.12
C ILE A 89 -6.84 -6.55 -8.86
N VAL A 90 -7.00 -7.09 -7.64
CA VAL A 90 -6.49 -8.42 -7.27
C VAL A 90 -7.32 -9.47 -7.99
N THR A 91 -6.67 -10.31 -8.79
CA THR A 91 -7.33 -11.38 -9.57
C THR A 91 -6.56 -12.69 -9.56
N THR A 92 -5.35 -12.71 -8.99
CA THR A 92 -4.51 -13.92 -8.98
C THR A 92 -4.97 -14.86 -7.86
N PRO A 93 -5.32 -16.12 -8.14
CA PRO A 93 -5.71 -17.04 -7.09
C PRO A 93 -4.48 -17.51 -6.28
N PRO A 94 -4.66 -17.90 -5.00
CA PRO A 94 -3.57 -18.28 -4.09
C PRO A 94 -2.53 -19.25 -4.68
N GLU A 95 -2.98 -20.27 -5.40
CA GLU A 95 -2.16 -21.30 -6.01
C GLU A 95 -1.27 -20.82 -7.17
N ARG A 96 -1.50 -19.60 -7.67
CA ARG A 96 -0.72 -18.96 -8.75
C ARG A 96 0.17 -17.82 -8.25
N LEU A 97 0.19 -17.55 -6.94
CA LEU A 97 1.00 -16.47 -6.39
C LEU A 97 2.49 -16.80 -6.42
N SER A 98 3.30 -15.82 -6.83
CA SER A 98 4.76 -15.90 -6.69
C SER A 98 5.18 -15.84 -5.21
N ILE A 99 6.45 -16.14 -4.89
CA ILE A 99 6.96 -15.97 -3.51
C ILE A 99 6.85 -14.51 -3.07
N ALA A 100 7.13 -13.56 -3.97
CA ALA A 100 7.07 -12.13 -3.68
C ALA A 100 5.64 -11.67 -3.33
N GLN A 101 4.62 -12.21 -3.99
CA GLN A 101 3.20 -11.89 -3.72
C GLN A 101 2.67 -12.52 -2.41
N ARG A 102 3.46 -13.38 -1.75
CA ARG A 102 3.11 -14.09 -0.51
C ARG A 102 3.98 -13.66 0.68
N THR A 103 4.68 -12.53 0.53
CA THR A 103 5.63 -12.01 1.52
C THR A 103 5.42 -10.50 1.66
N PRO A 104 5.32 -9.95 2.87
CA PRO A 104 5.36 -8.49 3.08
C PRO A 104 6.57 -7.84 2.37
N HIS A 105 6.33 -6.71 1.72
CA HIS A 105 7.33 -6.03 0.90
C HIS A 105 7.41 -4.54 1.21
N CYS A 106 8.39 -3.89 0.58
CA CYS A 106 8.54 -2.44 0.51
C CYS A 106 8.49 -2.06 -0.98
N ASP A 107 7.84 -0.95 -1.32
CA ASP A 107 7.78 -0.46 -2.71
C ASP A 107 9.11 0.18 -3.13
N ALA A 108 9.81 0.78 -2.17
CA ALA A 108 11.11 1.42 -2.32
C ALA A 108 11.79 1.52 -0.96
N PHE A 109 13.12 1.56 -0.96
CA PHE A 109 13.92 1.59 0.28
C PHE A 109 14.35 3.01 0.70
N ALA A 110 14.20 4.00 -0.18
CA ALA A 110 14.58 5.38 0.11
C ALA A 110 13.56 6.07 1.03
N ALA A 111 14.03 6.76 2.07
CA ALA A 111 13.19 7.37 3.11
C ALA A 111 12.33 8.56 2.65
N ASN A 112 12.54 9.07 1.44
CA ASN A 112 11.74 10.13 0.82
C ASN A 112 10.63 9.59 -0.11
N ARG A 113 10.44 8.26 -0.17
CA ARG A 113 9.43 7.61 -1.00
C ARG A 113 8.19 7.28 -0.18
N PHE A 114 7.03 7.54 -0.77
CA PHE A 114 5.72 7.27 -0.19
C PHE A 114 4.89 6.42 -1.13
N ALA A 115 4.10 5.53 -0.53
CA ALA A 115 3.11 4.71 -1.20
C ALA A 115 1.71 5.30 -0.93
N LEU A 116 0.85 5.20 -1.92
CA LEU A 116 -0.55 5.59 -1.85
C LEU A 116 -1.43 4.41 -2.27
N ILE A 117 -2.36 4.04 -1.41
CA ILE A 117 -3.46 3.12 -1.76
C ILE A 117 -4.77 3.88 -1.62
N HIS A 118 -5.63 3.80 -2.62
CA HIS A 118 -6.96 4.41 -2.62
C HIS A 118 -8.01 3.34 -2.90
N TYR A 119 -8.95 3.15 -1.96
CA TYR A 119 -9.99 2.13 -2.05
C TYR A 119 -11.25 2.68 -2.74
N LEU A 120 -11.59 2.09 -3.89
CA LEU A 120 -12.71 2.51 -4.74
C LEU A 120 -13.89 1.52 -4.74
N THR A 121 -13.81 0.41 -4.01
CA THR A 121 -14.95 -0.52 -3.87
C THR A 121 -15.82 -0.11 -2.68
N PRO A 122 -17.16 -0.13 -2.80
CA PRO A 122 -18.05 0.11 -1.65
C PRO A 122 -18.00 -1.00 -0.61
N ASP A 123 -17.94 -2.26 -1.07
CA ASP A 123 -17.88 -3.42 -0.19
C ASP A 123 -16.49 -3.56 0.41
N ASP A 124 -16.44 -3.97 1.67
CA ASP A 124 -15.20 -4.31 2.36
C ASP A 124 -14.54 -5.51 1.67
N GLN A 125 -13.30 -5.31 1.25
CA GLN A 125 -12.45 -6.31 0.58
C GLN A 125 -11.16 -6.56 1.38
N GLY A 126 -11.13 -6.17 2.66
CA GLY A 126 -10.00 -6.31 3.56
C GLY A 126 -9.22 -5.00 3.76
N GLY A 127 -7.98 -4.93 3.29
CA GLY A 127 -7.19 -3.71 3.44
C GLY A 127 -5.70 -3.90 3.18
N THR A 128 -4.87 -3.10 3.85
CA THR A 128 -3.40 -3.22 3.79
C THR A 128 -2.87 -3.49 5.19
N GLY A 129 -2.27 -4.67 5.38
CA GLY A 129 -1.54 -5.00 6.59
C GLY A 129 -0.14 -4.40 6.59
N PHE A 130 0.31 -3.94 7.75
CA PHE A 130 1.70 -3.55 8.01
C PHE A 130 2.34 -4.58 8.92
N TYR A 131 3.61 -4.90 8.71
CA TYR A 131 4.23 -6.08 9.32
C TYR A 131 5.57 -5.76 9.98
N ARG A 132 5.89 -6.58 10.99
CA ARG A 132 7.24 -6.72 11.54
C ARG A 132 7.79 -8.08 11.14
N HIS A 133 8.98 -8.08 10.56
CA HIS A 133 9.73 -9.29 10.32
C HIS A 133 10.31 -9.82 11.64
N ARG A 134 10.03 -11.08 11.98
CA ARG A 134 10.34 -11.63 13.30
C ARG A 134 11.83 -11.89 13.50
N ALA A 135 12.51 -12.44 12.49
CA ALA A 135 13.93 -12.80 12.60
C ALA A 135 14.83 -11.57 12.76
N THR A 136 14.51 -10.45 12.10
CA THR A 136 15.31 -9.21 12.18
C THR A 136 14.73 -8.15 13.13
N GLY A 137 13.47 -8.28 13.51
CA GLY A 137 12.72 -7.26 14.25
C GLY A 137 12.36 -6.02 13.42
N TYR A 138 12.63 -6.01 12.11
CA TYR A 138 12.42 -4.83 11.26
C TYR A 138 10.95 -4.63 10.92
N GLU A 139 10.49 -3.38 11.03
CA GLU A 139 9.20 -2.93 10.49
C GLU A 139 9.43 -2.12 9.21
N THR A 140 10.54 -1.39 9.16
CA THR A 140 11.04 -0.71 7.96
C THR A 140 12.32 -1.33 7.41
N VAL A 141 12.45 -1.31 6.08
CA VAL A 141 13.65 -1.77 5.39
C VAL A 141 14.18 -0.63 4.52
N GLY A 142 15.02 0.23 5.10
CA GLY A 142 15.77 1.23 4.32
C GLY A 142 17.01 0.63 3.65
N ASP A 143 17.68 1.38 2.77
CA ASP A 143 18.84 0.92 1.99
C ASP A 143 19.90 0.18 2.82
N ALA A 144 20.23 0.71 4.00
CA ALA A 144 21.21 0.12 4.92
C ALA A 144 20.78 -1.24 5.50
N ARG A 145 19.49 -1.53 5.54
CA ARG A 145 18.91 -2.77 6.10
C ARG A 145 18.69 -3.85 5.05
N VAL A 146 18.66 -3.49 3.75
CA VAL A 146 18.39 -4.43 2.65
C VAL A 146 19.29 -5.66 2.65
N PRO A 147 20.63 -5.55 2.85
CA PRO A 147 21.49 -6.73 2.83
C PRO A 147 21.15 -7.73 3.94
N ALA A 148 20.98 -7.25 5.18
CA ALA A 148 20.65 -8.09 6.33
C ALA A 148 19.24 -8.69 6.21
N TYR A 149 18.26 -7.89 5.78
CA TYR A 149 16.90 -8.36 5.57
C TYR A 149 16.81 -9.43 4.48
N SER A 150 17.47 -9.21 3.34
CA SER A 150 17.49 -10.17 2.23
C SER A 150 18.23 -11.45 2.59
N ALA A 151 19.27 -11.38 3.43
CA ALA A 151 19.96 -12.58 3.91
C ALA A 151 19.05 -13.40 4.84
N ALA A 152 18.32 -12.75 5.74
CA ALA A 152 17.37 -13.41 6.63
C ALA A 152 16.24 -14.09 5.84
N LEU A 153 15.59 -13.39 4.90
CA LEU A 153 14.54 -13.98 4.06
C LEU A 153 15.00 -15.19 3.26
N ARG A 154 16.25 -15.23 2.80
CA ARG A 154 16.80 -16.38 2.05
C ARG A 154 17.07 -17.60 2.94
N ALA A 155 17.25 -17.39 4.24
CA ALA A 155 17.47 -18.46 5.21
C ALA A 155 16.15 -19.05 5.73
N GLU A 156 15.02 -18.39 5.49
CA GLU A 156 13.70 -18.85 5.91
C GLU A 156 13.09 -19.86 4.94
N GLU A 157 12.17 -20.68 5.45
CA GLU A 157 11.35 -21.53 4.60
C GLU A 157 10.45 -20.69 3.69
N ALA A 158 10.09 -21.28 2.54
CA ALA A 158 9.21 -20.62 1.59
C ALA A 158 7.85 -20.29 2.24
N PRO A 159 7.23 -19.14 1.89
CA PRO A 159 5.89 -18.81 2.36
C PRO A 159 4.90 -19.92 2.03
N PRO A 160 3.83 -20.09 2.81
CA PRO A 160 2.70 -20.95 2.43
C PRO A 160 2.04 -20.42 1.14
N MET A 161 1.40 -21.29 0.35
CA MET A 161 0.70 -20.92 -0.91
C MET A 161 -0.64 -20.21 -0.63
N ARG A 162 -0.57 -19.03 -0.02
CA ARG A 162 -1.72 -18.17 0.31
C ARG A 162 -1.31 -16.70 0.34
N TYR A 163 -2.30 -15.82 0.30
CA TYR A 163 -2.09 -14.41 0.65
C TYR A 163 -1.55 -14.27 2.07
N VAL A 164 -0.84 -13.16 2.30
CA VAL A 164 -0.35 -12.82 3.64
C VAL A 164 -1.54 -12.58 4.57
N GLY A 165 -1.62 -13.35 5.65
CA GLY A 165 -2.68 -13.24 6.67
C GLY A 165 -2.25 -12.40 7.87
N LYS A 166 -2.99 -12.53 8.99
CA LYS A 166 -2.76 -11.78 10.24
C LYS A 166 -1.35 -11.95 10.81
N ASP A 167 -0.84 -13.17 10.88
CA ASP A 167 0.50 -13.47 11.35
C ASP A 167 0.93 -14.87 10.93
N ASP A 168 2.25 -15.06 10.79
CA ASP A 168 2.89 -16.37 10.66
C ASP A 168 4.22 -16.38 11.44
N GLU A 169 5.00 -17.45 11.30
CA GLU A 169 6.29 -17.63 11.97
C GLU A 169 7.37 -16.64 11.52
N ARG A 170 7.16 -15.95 10.39
CA ARG A 170 8.13 -15.01 9.78
C ARG A 170 7.70 -13.56 10.01
N PHE A 171 6.40 -13.28 10.03
CA PHE A 171 5.85 -11.93 10.14
C PHE A 171 4.75 -11.81 11.19
N GLU A 172 4.76 -10.68 11.90
CA GLU A 172 3.70 -10.24 12.80
C GLU A 172 3.00 -9.03 12.17
N ARG A 173 1.68 -9.04 11.97
CA ARG A 173 0.96 -7.82 11.59
C ARG A 173 0.88 -6.86 12.78
N ILE A 174 1.40 -5.66 12.59
CA ILE A 174 1.48 -4.62 13.62
C ILE A 174 0.37 -3.58 13.50
N ALA A 175 -0.22 -3.44 12.32
CA ALA A 175 -1.36 -2.58 12.06
C ALA A 175 -2.10 -3.01 10.79
N ILE A 176 -3.34 -2.57 10.64
CA ILE A 176 -4.13 -2.73 9.41
C ILE A 176 -4.69 -1.37 9.00
N ALA A 177 -4.46 -0.97 7.75
CA ALA A 177 -5.19 0.08 7.07
C ALA A 177 -6.47 -0.54 6.51
N GLU A 178 -7.56 -0.38 7.27
CA GLU A 178 -8.88 -0.92 6.92
C GLU A 178 -9.38 -0.27 5.64
N HIS A 179 -9.94 -1.09 4.77
CA HIS A 179 -10.68 -0.65 3.61
C HIS A 179 -11.85 0.24 4.03
N ARG A 180 -12.06 1.30 3.25
CA ARG A 180 -13.28 2.08 3.27
C ARG A 180 -13.42 2.75 1.91
N TYR A 181 -14.64 2.81 1.39
CA TYR A 181 -14.90 3.50 0.13
C TYR A 181 -14.44 4.97 0.15
N ASN A 182 -13.75 5.39 -0.90
CA ASN A 182 -13.13 6.71 -1.07
C ASN A 182 -12.14 7.08 0.06
N ARG A 183 -11.56 6.09 0.73
CA ARG A 183 -10.44 6.27 1.66
C ARG A 183 -9.12 5.98 0.95
N ALA A 184 -8.17 6.87 1.12
CA ALA A 184 -6.78 6.61 0.79
C ALA A 184 -5.90 6.46 2.03
N TYR A 185 -4.78 5.76 1.88
CA TYR A 185 -3.71 5.71 2.86
C TYR A 185 -2.40 6.17 2.23
N LEU A 186 -1.74 7.11 2.90
CA LEU A 186 -0.40 7.56 2.57
C LEU A 186 0.57 7.08 3.65
N TYR A 187 1.62 6.37 3.25
CA TYR A 187 2.62 5.81 4.17
C TYR A 187 4.00 5.73 3.50
N PRO A 188 5.09 5.67 4.28
CA PRO A 188 6.41 5.55 3.69
C PRO A 188 6.62 4.21 2.97
N SER A 189 7.20 4.24 1.76
CA SER A 189 7.35 3.06 0.89
C SER A 189 8.25 1.96 1.46
N PHE A 190 9.12 2.33 2.40
CA PHE A 190 10.07 1.45 3.07
C PHE A 190 9.50 0.75 4.33
N LEU A 191 8.21 0.93 4.61
CA LEU A 191 7.46 0.21 5.64
C LEU A 191 6.95 -1.13 5.07
N LEU A 192 7.22 -2.24 5.78
CA LEU A 192 6.79 -3.57 5.37
C LEU A 192 5.27 -3.68 5.37
N HIS A 193 4.72 -4.04 4.21
CA HIS A 193 3.27 -4.12 4.03
C HIS A 193 2.88 -5.20 3.02
N SER A 194 1.59 -5.57 3.03
CA SER A 194 0.97 -6.44 2.05
C SER A 194 -0.54 -6.23 2.06
N GLY A 195 -1.23 -6.57 0.98
CA GLY A 195 -2.69 -6.65 0.98
C GLY A 195 -3.17 -7.68 2.01
N ALA A 196 -4.11 -7.29 2.87
CA ALA A 196 -4.85 -8.19 3.74
C ALA A 196 -6.10 -8.65 2.96
N ILE A 197 -5.99 -9.80 2.29
CA ILE A 197 -6.95 -10.25 1.27
C ILE A 197 -7.59 -11.57 1.74
N GLY A 198 -8.92 -11.62 1.77
CA GLY A 198 -9.69 -12.83 2.10
C GLY A 198 -9.58 -13.28 3.55
N GLU A 199 -9.45 -12.34 4.49
CA GLU A 199 -9.45 -12.58 5.94
C GLU A 199 -10.84 -12.58 6.58
#